data_AF-A0A9E0UTE2-F1
#
_entry.id   AF-A0A9E0UTE2-F1
#
_cell.length_a   1.000
_cell.length_b   1.000
_cell.length_c   1.000
_cell.angle_alpha   90.00
_cell.angle_beta   90.00
_cell.angle_gamma   90.00
#
_symmetry.space_group_name_H-M   'P 1'
#
loop_
_entity.id
_entity.type
_entity.pdbx_description
1 polymer ?
#
loop_
_entity_poly.entity_id
_entity_poly.type
_entity_poly.pdbx_seq_one_letter_code
_entity_poly.pdbx_strand_id
1 'polypeptide(L)'
;MKKYFSLFIAAVLGALTVSCGIVKEATRNNTEADKCKFGMDFDFLEQNADCVVIGENDSYVAISPSLQGRVMTSTLEGNEGYSLGWINRQLIVDGGSEANMAPLGGEDRLWVGPEGTEYSLFFKSGELFVSENWKIPAPISKEKWTLVSSSKYQAKLEKAAKFTNMKGQKFDVLLNREISFIKKSDASKILGYEIPDSVKMVAFQSVNRITNKGDKTWSAQTGYLNLSVMSCFHANKSTYAFIPYKQGAAKELGDIIVDTYNETVGTDRLSIAPDFVRMRVDANKIGEITMNPKRTKGIIGSYDSERNILTIVTFVLPGNAKKYMPANLRRTNDIFDGDAISVFNNGPAHQGAFNALKFFETASYSPAMALAPQKSQLHVQRTFHFQGSEYDLGNISESLLGVTIKQLRPE
;
A
#
# COMPACT_ATOMS: atom_id res chain seq x y z
N MET A 1 -14.59 -60.17 61.42
CA MET A 1 -15.88 -60.40 60.75
C MET A 1 -15.90 -59.62 59.43
N LYS A 2 -15.96 -60.36 58.31
CA LYS A 2 -16.54 -60.05 56.99
C LYS A 2 -16.45 -58.64 56.34
N LYS A 3 -15.94 -58.67 55.10
CA LYS A 3 -16.28 -57.94 53.84
C LYS A 3 -15.61 -56.56 53.64
N TYR A 4 -14.67 -56.41 52.69
CA TYR A 4 -14.70 -56.43 51.20
C TYR A 4 -15.19 -55.12 50.54
N PHE A 5 -14.25 -54.53 49.77
CA PHE A 5 -14.39 -53.79 48.50
C PHE A 5 -15.12 -52.42 48.46
N SER A 6 -14.38 -51.38 48.06
CA SER A 6 -14.57 -50.69 46.76
C SER A 6 -13.47 -49.65 46.51
N LEU A 7 -12.82 -49.77 45.35
CA LEU A 7 -11.95 -48.76 44.75
C LEU A 7 -12.74 -47.48 44.41
N PHE A 8 -12.15 -46.31 44.64
CA PHE A 8 -12.21 -45.21 43.66
C PHE A 8 -10.91 -44.42 43.70
N ILE A 9 -10.22 -44.43 42.56
CA ILE A 9 -9.05 -43.61 42.24
C ILE A 9 -9.54 -42.20 41.97
N ALA A 10 -9.05 -41.21 42.72
CA ALA A 10 -9.14 -39.80 42.34
C ALA A 10 -7.72 -39.22 42.38
N ALA A 11 -7.20 -38.95 41.18
CA ALA A 11 -5.90 -38.36 40.95
C ALA A 11 -5.88 -36.91 41.46
N VAL A 12 -4.92 -36.61 42.33
CA VAL A 12 -4.49 -35.26 42.66
C VAL A 12 -3.52 -34.83 41.56
N LEU A 13 -3.97 -34.04 40.58
CA LEU A 13 -3.08 -33.30 39.70
C LEU A 13 -2.88 -31.90 40.28
N GLY A 14 -1.63 -31.63 40.65
CA GLY A 14 -1.18 -30.34 41.15
C GLY A 14 -1.31 -29.25 40.10
N ALA A 15 -1.79 -28.09 40.56
CA ALA A 15 -1.82 -26.85 39.80
C ALA A 15 -0.38 -26.36 39.55
N LEU A 16 0.01 -26.28 38.28
CA LEU A 16 1.10 -25.43 37.80
C LEU A 16 0.49 -24.39 36.87
N THR A 17 0.41 -23.17 37.38
CA THR A 17 -0.07 -21.98 36.70
C THR A 17 0.91 -21.58 35.59
N VAL A 18 0.53 -21.81 34.33
CA VAL A 18 1.11 -21.10 33.19
C VAL A 18 0.26 -19.84 32.97
N SER A 19 0.77 -18.71 33.48
CA SER A 19 0.25 -17.39 33.15
C SER A 19 0.63 -17.07 31.70
N CYS A 20 -0.20 -17.52 30.76
CA CYS A 20 -0.28 -16.89 29.44
C CYS A 20 -1.05 -15.57 29.66
N GLY A 21 -0.35 -14.45 29.49
CA GLY A 21 -0.94 -13.12 29.49
C GLY A 21 -1.89 -12.96 28.30
N ILE A 22 -3.13 -13.39 28.49
CA ILE A 22 -4.27 -12.92 27.70
C ILE A 22 -4.49 -11.48 28.15
N VAL A 23 -4.12 -10.52 27.32
CA VAL A 23 -4.67 -9.17 27.41
C VAL A 23 -6.17 -9.33 27.21
N LYS A 24 -6.92 -9.29 28.31
CA LYS A 24 -8.37 -9.14 28.27
C LYS A 24 -8.64 -7.76 27.69
N GLU A 25 -9.00 -7.70 26.41
CA GLU A 25 -9.76 -6.59 25.88
C GLU A 25 -10.95 -6.37 26.83
N ALA A 26 -10.97 -5.23 27.51
CA ALA A 26 -12.16 -4.77 28.20
C ALA A 26 -13.23 -4.59 27.13
N THR A 27 -14.20 -5.51 27.12
CA THR A 27 -15.33 -5.58 26.22
C THR A 27 -16.16 -4.30 26.33
N ARG A 28 -15.94 -3.34 25.43
CA ARG A 28 -17.03 -2.56 24.85
C ARG A 28 -17.49 -3.30 23.61
N ASN A 29 -18.80 -3.53 23.50
CA ASN A 29 -19.43 -4.15 22.34
C ASN A 29 -19.27 -3.24 21.11
N ASN A 30 -18.08 -3.23 20.53
CA ASN A 30 -17.77 -2.49 19.32
C ASN A 30 -18.00 -3.43 18.12
N THR A 31 -18.94 -3.06 17.27
CA THR A 31 -19.18 -3.72 15.98
C THR A 31 -17.94 -3.62 15.08
N GLU A 32 -17.83 -4.39 13.99
CA GLU A 32 -16.72 -4.23 13.03
C GLU A 32 -16.65 -2.79 12.45
N ALA A 33 -17.79 -2.10 12.37
CA ALA A 33 -17.86 -0.70 11.99
C ALA A 33 -17.20 0.22 13.03
N ASP A 34 -17.37 -0.06 14.32
CA ASP A 34 -16.72 0.68 15.41
C ASP A 34 -15.20 0.49 15.41
N LYS A 35 -14.69 -0.65 14.91
CA LYS A 35 -13.24 -0.92 14.80
C LYS A 35 -12.54 -0.11 13.70
N CYS A 36 -13.25 0.64 12.87
CA CYS A 36 -12.67 1.38 11.75
C CYS A 36 -12.97 2.89 11.83
N LYS A 37 -13.20 3.45 13.02
CA LYS A 37 -13.35 4.90 13.19
C LYS A 37 -11.98 5.58 13.24
N PHE A 38 -11.84 6.70 12.56
CA PHE A 38 -10.60 7.46 12.49
C PHE A 38 -10.10 7.90 13.87
N GLY A 39 -10.99 8.35 14.77
CA GLY A 39 -10.59 8.77 16.12
C GLY A 39 -9.97 7.63 16.93
N MET A 40 -10.51 6.41 16.80
CA MET A 40 -9.92 5.23 17.45
C MET A 40 -8.57 4.86 16.86
N ASP A 41 -8.41 4.97 15.54
CA ASP A 41 -7.12 4.73 14.89
C ASP A 41 -6.09 5.80 15.22
N PHE A 42 -6.51 7.05 15.31
CA PHE A 42 -5.65 8.14 15.70
C PHE A 42 -5.14 7.95 17.14
N ASP A 43 -6.03 7.70 18.10
CA ASP A 43 -5.66 7.43 19.49
C ASP A 43 -4.72 6.22 19.61
N PHE A 44 -5.01 5.15 18.85
CA PHE A 44 -4.17 3.96 18.78
C PHE A 44 -2.77 4.27 18.22
N LEU A 45 -2.69 5.05 17.13
CA LEU A 45 -1.42 5.41 16.49
C LEU A 45 -0.60 6.39 17.32
N GLU A 46 -1.23 7.34 18.02
CA GLU A 46 -0.54 8.22 18.95
C GLU A 46 0.14 7.43 20.07
N GLN A 47 -0.52 6.39 20.59
CA GLN A 47 0.01 5.56 21.66
C GLN A 47 1.11 4.59 21.20
N ASN A 48 1.01 4.05 19.98
CA ASN A 48 1.83 2.91 19.56
C ASN A 48 2.83 3.23 18.44
N ALA A 49 2.69 4.35 17.74
CA ALA A 49 3.41 4.57 16.49
C ALA A 49 3.82 6.02 16.19
N ASP A 50 3.78 6.96 17.12
CA ASP A 50 3.96 8.41 16.86
C ASP A 50 3.05 8.90 15.71
N CYS A 51 2.05 9.72 15.98
CA CYS A 51 1.15 10.19 14.93
C CYS A 51 1.17 11.72 14.80
N VAL A 52 1.20 12.23 13.58
CA VAL A 52 0.91 13.62 13.26
C VAL A 52 -0.26 13.68 12.30
N VAL A 53 -1.17 14.63 12.52
CA VAL A 53 -2.35 14.82 11.67
C VAL A 53 -2.25 16.14 10.92
N ILE A 54 -2.58 16.09 9.63
CA ILE A 54 -2.77 17.27 8.79
C ILE A 54 -4.20 17.26 8.22
N GLY A 55 -4.73 18.43 7.90
CA GLY A 55 -6.05 18.56 7.28
C GLY A 55 -6.89 19.71 7.83
N GLU A 56 -8.15 19.74 7.41
CA GLU A 56 -9.14 20.74 7.84
C GLU A 56 -10.58 20.26 7.61
N ASN A 57 -11.53 20.89 8.31
CA ASN A 57 -12.97 20.69 8.10
C ASN A 57 -13.36 19.21 8.10
N ASP A 58 -12.93 18.48 9.13
CA ASP A 58 -13.19 17.05 9.33
C ASP A 58 -12.56 16.11 8.28
N SER A 59 -11.78 16.66 7.35
CA SER A 59 -10.93 15.88 6.45
C SER A 59 -9.51 15.84 7.00
N TYR A 60 -9.09 14.69 7.50
CA TYR A 60 -7.81 14.51 8.19
C TYR A 60 -6.98 13.38 7.61
N VAL A 61 -5.65 13.51 7.72
CA VAL A 61 -4.67 12.54 7.25
C VAL A 61 -3.67 12.28 8.38
N ALA A 62 -3.62 11.05 8.87
CA ALA A 62 -2.75 10.58 9.95
C ALA A 62 -1.45 10.01 9.38
N ILE A 63 -0.31 10.52 9.85
CA ILE A 63 1.02 10.21 9.35
C ILE A 63 1.89 9.73 10.51
N SER A 64 2.62 8.63 10.33
CA SER A 64 3.50 8.09 11.35
C SER A 64 4.98 8.26 11.01
N PRO A 65 5.72 9.15 11.70
CA PRO A 65 7.17 9.24 11.56
C PRO A 65 7.91 7.97 12.00
N SER A 66 7.39 7.23 12.99
CA SER A 66 8.03 6.00 13.46
C SER A 66 7.91 4.86 12.45
N LEU A 67 6.83 4.83 11.67
CA LEU A 67 6.56 3.85 10.62
C LEU A 67 6.90 4.42 9.24
N GLN A 68 8.16 4.85 9.06
CA GLN A 68 8.72 5.28 7.77
C GLN A 68 8.12 6.58 7.18
N GLY A 69 7.48 7.42 7.99
CA GLY A 69 6.78 8.60 7.48
C GLY A 69 5.57 8.27 6.61
N ARG A 70 4.96 7.10 6.85
CA ARG A 70 3.82 6.58 6.10
C ARG A 70 2.55 7.37 6.45
N VAL A 71 1.66 7.54 5.46
CA VAL A 71 0.26 7.89 5.75
C VAL A 71 -0.45 6.62 6.22
N MET A 72 -0.86 6.59 7.48
CA MET A 72 -1.47 5.42 8.09
C MET A 72 -2.94 5.30 7.69
N THR A 73 -3.67 6.40 7.78
CA THR A 73 -5.08 6.46 7.39
C THR A 73 -5.51 7.92 7.19
N SER A 74 -6.66 8.12 6.58
CA SER A 74 -7.34 9.39 6.38
C SER A 74 -8.83 9.24 6.65
N THR A 75 -9.52 10.38 6.77
CA THR A 75 -10.97 10.42 6.97
C THR A 75 -11.60 11.65 6.33
N LEU A 76 -12.91 11.57 6.13
CA LEU A 76 -13.78 12.56 5.50
C LEU A 76 -14.71 13.25 6.52
N GLU A 77 -14.81 12.71 7.74
CA GLU A 77 -15.85 13.05 8.72
C GLU A 77 -15.32 13.09 10.17
N GLY A 78 -14.05 13.46 10.33
CA GLY A 78 -13.43 13.66 11.64
C GLY A 78 -13.32 12.37 12.45
N ASN A 79 -13.34 12.47 13.77
CA ASN A 79 -13.09 11.33 14.66
C ASN A 79 -14.12 10.20 14.53
N GLU A 80 -15.37 10.53 14.18
CA GLU A 80 -16.43 9.55 13.97
C GLU A 80 -16.45 8.99 12.55
N GLY A 81 -15.67 9.58 11.64
CA GLY A 81 -15.57 9.15 10.26
C GLY A 81 -14.87 7.80 10.10
N TYR A 82 -15.12 7.17 8.95
CA TYR A 82 -14.45 5.94 8.57
C TYR A 82 -12.95 6.20 8.37
N SER A 83 -12.13 5.28 8.87
CA SER A 83 -10.70 5.16 8.61
C SER A 83 -10.54 4.50 7.24
N LEU A 84 -10.01 5.24 6.28
CA LEU A 84 -9.94 4.81 4.88
C LEU A 84 -8.77 3.86 4.60
N GLY A 85 -7.74 3.94 5.44
CA GLY A 85 -6.52 3.17 5.35
C GLY A 85 -6.59 1.91 6.18
N TRP A 86 -6.29 0.78 5.55
CA TRP A 86 -6.17 -0.45 6.30
C TRP A 86 -4.87 -0.45 7.09
N ILE A 87 -4.92 -0.67 8.41
CA ILE A 87 -3.75 -0.80 9.28
C ILE A 87 -3.80 -2.11 10.07
N ASN A 88 -2.64 -2.70 10.32
CA ASN A 88 -2.53 -3.88 11.15
C ASN A 88 -2.16 -3.52 12.59
N ARG A 89 -3.19 -3.33 13.44
CA ARG A 89 -3.01 -2.90 14.83
C ARG A 89 -2.16 -3.88 15.64
N GLN A 90 -2.38 -5.18 15.48
CA GLN A 90 -1.62 -6.20 16.21
C GLN A 90 -0.12 -6.11 15.86
N LEU A 91 0.21 -6.06 14.57
CA LEU A 91 1.62 -5.97 14.16
C LEU A 91 2.27 -4.63 14.54
N ILE A 92 1.49 -3.55 14.62
CA ILE A 92 2.00 -2.25 15.11
C ILE A 92 2.35 -2.34 16.60
N VAL A 93 1.49 -2.94 17.44
CA VAL A 93 1.77 -3.15 18.87
C VAL A 93 2.96 -4.08 19.08
N ASP A 94 3.06 -5.16 18.30
CA ASP A 94 4.15 -6.13 18.39
C ASP A 94 5.50 -5.57 17.89
N GLY A 95 5.56 -4.27 17.57
CA GLY A 95 6.77 -3.58 17.11
C GLY A 95 7.19 -3.94 15.68
N GLY A 96 6.25 -4.47 14.88
CA GLY A 96 6.53 -5.06 13.57
C GLY A 96 7.51 -6.20 13.73
N SER A 97 7.04 -7.33 14.28
CA SER A 97 7.86 -8.50 14.62
C SER A 97 8.90 -8.81 13.55
N GLU A 98 10.03 -9.41 13.95
CA GLU A 98 11.16 -9.79 13.08
C GLU A 98 10.80 -10.66 11.86
N ALA A 99 9.52 -11.02 11.69
CA ALA A 99 8.97 -11.60 10.48
C ALA A 99 9.17 -10.63 9.30
N ASN A 100 10.01 -11.05 8.38
CA ASN A 100 10.57 -10.27 7.27
C ASN A 100 9.54 -9.66 6.28
N MET A 101 8.23 -9.77 6.53
CA MET A 101 7.11 -9.52 5.59
C MET A 101 5.85 -8.89 6.21
N ALA A 102 5.90 -8.37 7.45
CA ALA A 102 4.70 -7.90 8.16
C ALA A 102 3.91 -6.78 7.41
N PRO A 103 2.66 -7.03 6.94
CA PRO A 103 1.84 -6.01 6.32
C PRO A 103 1.28 -5.08 7.38
N LEU A 104 2.05 -4.05 7.75
CA LEU A 104 1.63 -3.01 8.69
C LEU A 104 0.47 -2.14 8.14
N GLY A 105 0.27 -2.15 6.81
CA GLY A 105 -0.82 -1.42 6.12
C GLY A 105 -0.46 0.00 5.68
N GLY A 106 -1.43 0.91 5.70
CA GLY A 106 -1.31 2.34 5.43
C GLY A 106 -1.54 2.78 3.99
N GLU A 107 -2.20 3.93 3.81
CA GLU A 107 -2.64 4.47 2.52
C GLU A 107 -1.53 5.01 1.63
N ASP A 108 -0.33 5.27 2.16
CA ASP A 108 0.81 5.71 1.36
C ASP A 108 2.11 5.38 2.07
N ARG A 109 2.81 4.37 1.57
CA ARG A 109 4.09 3.85 2.07
C ARG A 109 5.16 3.96 0.98
N LEU A 110 6.25 4.65 1.28
CA LEU A 110 7.42 4.67 0.40
C LEU A 110 8.15 3.33 0.40
N TRP A 111 8.72 2.97 -0.74
CA TRP A 111 9.56 1.81 -0.90
C TRP A 111 10.75 2.12 -1.80
N VAL A 112 11.81 1.32 -1.68
CA VAL A 112 13.04 1.46 -2.49
C VAL A 112 13.41 0.09 -3.04
N GLY A 113 13.39 -0.02 -4.37
CA GLY A 113 13.74 -1.24 -5.10
C GLY A 113 15.17 -1.21 -5.67
N PRO A 114 15.56 -2.28 -6.38
CA PRO A 114 14.69 -3.37 -6.83
C PRO A 114 14.45 -4.46 -5.77
N GLU A 115 13.27 -5.08 -5.82
CA GLU A 115 12.92 -6.27 -5.03
C GLU A 115 13.39 -7.56 -5.69
N GLY A 116 13.19 -7.63 -7.00
CA GLY A 116 13.63 -8.70 -7.89
C GLY A 116 15.09 -8.57 -8.33
N THR A 117 15.52 -9.50 -9.18
CA THR A 117 16.80 -9.48 -9.93
C THR A 117 18.08 -9.75 -9.14
N GLU A 118 19.20 -9.89 -9.86
CA GLU A 118 20.54 -10.02 -9.28
C GLU A 118 21.04 -8.76 -8.54
N TYR A 119 20.31 -7.64 -8.63
CA TYR A 119 20.59 -6.37 -7.95
C TYR A 119 19.62 -6.10 -6.79
N SER A 120 18.85 -7.09 -6.33
CA SER A 120 17.88 -6.91 -5.26
C SER A 120 18.49 -6.29 -3.99
N LEU A 121 17.73 -5.43 -3.32
CA LEU A 121 18.04 -4.90 -1.99
C LEU A 121 17.54 -5.80 -0.85
N PHE A 122 16.78 -6.85 -1.19
CA PHE A 122 15.97 -7.62 -0.23
C PHE A 122 16.60 -8.96 0.13
N PHE A 123 17.73 -9.29 -0.48
CA PHE A 123 18.48 -10.52 -0.20
C PHE A 123 19.93 -10.16 0.06
N LYS A 124 20.59 -10.97 0.89
CA LYS A 124 22.04 -10.83 1.08
C LYS A 124 22.79 -11.48 -0.10
N SER A 125 24.03 -11.06 -0.27
CA SER A 125 24.93 -11.63 -1.28
C SER A 125 25.07 -13.14 -1.10
N GLY A 126 24.80 -13.88 -2.19
CA GLY A 126 24.91 -15.34 -2.22
C GLY A 126 23.69 -16.11 -1.68
N GLU A 127 22.66 -15.43 -1.17
CA GLU A 127 21.43 -16.09 -0.72
C GLU A 127 20.59 -16.60 -1.89
N LEU A 128 19.85 -17.69 -1.64
CA LEU A 128 18.88 -18.22 -2.59
C LEU A 128 17.65 -17.30 -2.66
N PHE A 129 17.09 -17.17 -3.85
CA PHE A 129 15.88 -16.37 -4.12
C PHE A 129 14.62 -17.12 -3.67
N VAL A 130 14.42 -17.21 -2.35
CA VAL A 130 13.29 -17.88 -1.67
C VAL A 130 12.74 -16.95 -0.58
N SER A 131 11.46 -17.11 -0.21
CA SER A 131 10.75 -16.22 0.73
C SER A 131 11.45 -16.06 2.08
N GLU A 132 12.13 -17.09 2.56
CA GLU A 132 12.79 -17.11 3.87
C GLU A 132 13.98 -16.14 3.92
N ASN A 133 14.63 -15.92 2.79
CA ASN A 133 15.78 -15.02 2.66
C ASN A 133 15.37 -13.58 2.30
N TRP A 134 14.14 -13.37 1.84
CA TRP A 134 13.65 -12.05 1.47
C TRP A 134 13.40 -11.20 2.72
N LYS A 135 14.00 -10.01 2.78
CA LYS A 135 13.88 -9.08 3.91
C LYS A 135 13.76 -7.63 3.46
N ILE A 136 12.77 -6.93 4.02
CA ILE A 136 12.61 -5.49 3.80
C ILE A 136 13.77 -4.73 4.47
N PRO A 137 14.54 -3.90 3.75
CA PRO A 137 15.61 -3.10 4.35
C PRO A 137 15.10 -2.24 5.50
N ALA A 138 15.83 -2.26 6.63
CA ALA A 138 15.44 -1.59 7.87
C ALA A 138 15.04 -0.09 7.71
N PRO A 139 15.72 0.72 6.88
CA PRO A 139 15.35 2.12 6.65
C PRO A 139 13.95 2.32 6.04
N ILE A 140 13.39 1.29 5.40
CA ILE A 140 12.07 1.30 4.75
C ILE A 140 11.07 0.29 5.36
N SER A 141 11.36 -0.21 6.57
CA SER A 141 10.45 -1.09 7.31
C SER A 141 10.16 -0.60 8.71
N LYS A 142 11.20 -0.58 9.56
CA LYS A 142 11.04 -0.42 11.02
C LYS A 142 11.76 0.77 11.61
N GLU A 143 12.67 1.39 10.87
CA GLU A 143 13.40 2.53 11.41
C GLU A 143 12.56 3.81 11.37
N LYS A 144 12.56 4.54 12.49
CA LYS A 144 11.98 5.88 12.58
C LYS A 144 12.65 6.85 11.61
N TRP A 145 11.82 7.71 11.03
CA TRP A 145 12.21 8.84 10.21
C TRP A 145 12.15 10.12 11.04
N THR A 146 13.01 11.08 10.71
CA THR A 146 13.03 12.37 11.39
C THR A 146 11.91 13.23 10.84
N LEU A 147 10.98 13.67 11.68
CA LEU A 147 10.02 14.72 11.34
C LEU A 147 10.78 16.06 11.35
N VAL A 148 11.02 16.61 10.16
CA VAL A 148 11.77 17.87 9.97
C VAL A 148 10.89 19.07 10.28
N SER A 149 9.62 19.03 9.84
CA SER A 149 8.64 20.08 10.10
C SER A 149 7.23 19.55 9.93
N SER A 150 6.28 20.08 10.70
CA SER A 150 4.85 19.86 10.48
C SER A 150 4.09 21.19 10.58
N SER A 151 2.95 21.23 9.90
CA SER A 151 1.96 22.31 9.94
C SER A 151 0.58 21.70 9.75
N LYS A 152 -0.46 22.54 9.80
CA LYS A 152 -1.84 22.12 9.54
C LYS A 152 -2.03 21.38 8.20
N TYR A 153 -1.22 21.68 7.17
CA TYR A 153 -1.42 21.14 5.82
C TYR A 153 -0.26 20.30 5.30
N GLN A 154 0.79 20.10 6.10
CA GLN A 154 2.01 19.48 5.60
C GLN A 154 2.85 18.85 6.70
N ALA A 155 3.44 17.69 6.41
CA ALA A 155 4.51 17.08 7.19
C ALA A 155 5.70 16.75 6.29
N LYS A 156 6.91 17.10 6.74
CA LYS A 156 8.17 16.80 6.03
C LYS A 156 9.01 15.86 6.86
N LEU A 157 9.45 14.77 6.26
CA LEU A 157 10.25 13.75 6.89
C LEU A 157 11.55 13.51 6.12
N GLU A 158 12.58 13.11 6.85
CA GLU A 158 13.89 12.80 6.30
C GLU A 158 14.47 11.52 6.90
N LYS A 159 15.19 10.77 6.06
CA LYS A 159 15.95 9.60 6.44
C LYS A 159 17.25 9.50 5.65
N ALA A 160 18.39 9.60 6.34
CA ALA A 160 19.65 9.09 5.81
C ALA A 160 19.62 7.55 5.88
N ALA A 161 19.93 6.90 4.78
CA ALA A 161 19.83 5.45 4.66
C ALA A 161 21.03 4.87 3.91
N LYS A 162 21.36 3.62 4.24
CA LYS A 162 22.34 2.81 3.52
C LYS A 162 21.66 1.56 3.01
N PHE A 163 21.79 1.30 1.72
CA PHE A 163 21.33 0.06 1.10
C PHE A 163 22.54 -0.73 0.61
N THR A 164 22.42 -2.05 0.61
CA THR A 164 23.40 -2.95 -0.02
C THR A 164 22.62 -3.93 -0.88
N ASN A 165 22.98 -4.02 -2.15
CA ASN A 165 22.35 -5.01 -3.03
C ASN A 165 23.04 -6.38 -2.93
N MET A 166 22.43 -7.39 -3.57
CA MET A 166 22.97 -8.74 -3.63
C MET A 166 24.38 -8.85 -4.25
N LYS A 167 24.84 -7.87 -5.03
CA LYS A 167 26.22 -7.81 -5.56
C LYS A 167 27.22 -7.20 -4.58
N GLY A 168 26.77 -6.80 -3.39
CA GLY A 168 27.59 -6.12 -2.39
C GLY A 168 27.82 -4.63 -2.67
N GLN A 169 27.19 -4.06 -3.70
CA GLN A 169 27.26 -2.62 -3.95
C GLN A 169 26.49 -1.88 -2.86
N LYS A 170 27.14 -0.87 -2.28
CA LYS A 170 26.57 -0.01 -1.25
C LYS A 170 26.04 1.28 -1.86
N PHE A 171 24.92 1.76 -1.32
CA PHE A 171 24.28 3.01 -1.71
C PHE A 171 24.05 3.84 -0.45
N ASP A 172 24.77 4.95 -0.32
CA ASP A 172 24.49 5.98 0.66
C ASP A 172 23.48 6.95 0.06
N VAL A 173 22.31 7.11 0.70
CA VAL A 173 21.23 7.96 0.16
C VAL A 173 20.61 8.84 1.24
N LEU A 174 20.03 9.95 0.77
CA LEU A 174 19.11 10.76 1.56
C LEU A 174 17.71 10.61 0.97
N LEU A 175 16.78 10.16 1.79
CA LEU A 175 15.36 10.10 1.48
C LEU A 175 14.64 11.29 2.10
N ASN A 176 13.85 12.01 1.31
CA ASN A 176 12.96 13.04 1.79
C ASN A 176 11.53 12.73 1.37
N ARG A 177 10.59 12.97 2.26
CA ARG A 177 9.18 12.73 2.03
C ARG A 177 8.36 13.90 2.54
N GLU A 178 7.59 14.50 1.64
CA GLU A 178 6.70 15.60 1.96
C GLU A 178 5.25 15.15 1.72
N ILE A 179 4.48 15.09 2.79
CA ILE A 179 3.05 14.79 2.74
C ILE A 179 2.31 16.10 2.86
N SER A 180 1.47 16.42 1.87
CA SER A 180 0.69 17.65 1.85
C SER A 180 -0.79 17.35 1.64
N PHE A 181 -1.64 18.00 2.44
CA PHE A 181 -3.09 17.95 2.28
C PHE A 181 -3.50 18.68 1.00
N ILE A 182 -4.42 18.11 0.23
CA ILE A 182 -4.95 18.71 -1.00
C ILE A 182 -6.36 19.23 -0.70
N LYS A 183 -6.52 20.55 -0.76
CA LYS A 183 -7.83 21.20 -0.62
C LYS A 183 -8.72 20.89 -1.82
N LYS A 184 -10.04 20.88 -1.63
CA LYS A 184 -11.04 20.61 -2.68
C LYS A 184 -10.86 21.47 -3.94
N SER A 185 -10.54 22.76 -3.77
CA SER A 185 -10.25 23.67 -4.88
C SER A 185 -9.00 23.28 -5.67
N ASP A 186 -7.99 22.73 -5.02
CA ASP A 186 -6.74 22.32 -5.67
C ASP A 186 -6.88 20.92 -6.26
N ALA A 187 -7.63 20.03 -5.61
CA ALA A 187 -8.02 18.74 -6.17
C ALA A 187 -8.76 18.93 -7.51
N SER A 188 -9.69 19.88 -7.59
CA SER A 188 -10.43 20.16 -8.83
C SER A 188 -9.50 20.58 -9.97
N LYS A 189 -8.49 21.43 -9.68
CA LYS A 189 -7.47 21.83 -10.67
C LYS A 189 -6.56 20.67 -11.08
N ILE A 190 -6.13 19.85 -10.13
CA ILE A 190 -5.23 18.72 -10.37
C ILE A 190 -5.92 17.65 -11.23
N LEU A 191 -7.20 17.38 -10.94
CA LEU A 191 -7.98 16.35 -11.62
C LEU A 191 -8.62 16.86 -12.92
N GLY A 192 -8.67 18.17 -13.12
CA GLY A 192 -9.36 18.78 -14.27
C GLY A 192 -10.87 18.57 -14.24
N TYR A 193 -11.45 18.41 -13.04
CA TYR A 193 -12.87 18.15 -12.82
C TYR A 193 -13.36 18.93 -11.59
N GLU A 194 -14.50 19.60 -11.71
CA GLU A 194 -15.09 20.34 -10.60
C GLU A 194 -15.81 19.39 -9.62
N ILE A 195 -15.30 19.29 -8.40
CA ILE A 195 -15.85 18.37 -7.40
C ILE A 195 -17.10 19.00 -6.77
N PRO A 196 -18.30 18.39 -6.90
CA PRO A 196 -19.54 18.96 -6.39
C PRO A 196 -19.50 19.19 -4.88
N ASP A 197 -20.17 20.25 -4.39
CA ASP A 197 -20.25 20.55 -2.95
C ASP A 197 -20.91 19.42 -2.14
N SER A 198 -21.83 18.66 -2.75
CA SER A 198 -22.45 17.47 -2.16
C SER A 198 -21.48 16.33 -1.85
N VAL A 199 -20.31 16.31 -2.48
CA VAL A 199 -19.31 15.25 -2.33
C VAL A 199 -18.31 15.62 -1.23
N LYS A 200 -18.23 14.76 -0.21
CA LYS A 200 -17.17 14.81 0.80
C LYS A 200 -15.87 14.33 0.20
N MET A 201 -14.75 14.97 0.56
CA MET A 201 -13.44 14.63 0.03
C MET A 201 -12.31 14.84 1.03
N VAL A 202 -11.41 13.87 1.11
CA VAL A 202 -10.09 13.97 1.73
C VAL A 202 -9.08 13.57 0.67
N ALA A 203 -8.02 14.36 0.56
CA ALA A 203 -6.99 14.11 -0.42
C ALA A 203 -5.62 14.56 0.08
N PHE A 204 -4.58 13.86 -0.33
CA PHE A 204 -3.21 14.21 0.00
C PHE A 204 -2.25 13.83 -1.13
N GLN A 205 -1.07 14.43 -1.09
CA GLN A 205 0.05 14.15 -1.99
C GLN A 205 1.26 13.72 -1.17
N SER A 206 1.94 12.66 -1.60
CA SER A 206 3.30 12.34 -1.16
C SER A 206 4.30 12.71 -2.26
N VAL A 207 5.27 13.58 -1.92
CA VAL A 207 6.42 13.87 -2.77
C VAL A 207 7.63 13.17 -2.16
N ASN A 208 8.14 12.18 -2.88
CA ASN A 208 9.21 11.30 -2.42
C ASN A 208 10.47 11.59 -3.22
N ARG A 209 11.57 11.87 -2.52
CA ARG A 209 12.87 12.17 -3.12
C ARG A 209 13.90 11.18 -2.62
N ILE A 210 14.71 10.65 -3.54
CA ILE A 210 15.94 9.95 -3.21
C ILE A 210 17.12 10.72 -3.81
N THR A 211 18.14 10.96 -3.00
CA THR A 211 19.37 11.67 -3.40
C THR A 211 20.55 10.75 -3.22
N ASN A 212 21.39 10.61 -4.25
CA ASN A 212 22.64 9.86 -4.15
C ASN A 212 23.64 10.66 -3.29
N LYS A 213 23.98 10.12 -2.11
CA LYS A 213 24.97 10.70 -1.20
C LYS A 213 26.33 10.00 -1.27
N GLY A 214 26.46 8.98 -2.12
CA GLY A 214 27.74 8.35 -2.45
C GLY A 214 28.60 9.19 -3.39
N ASP A 215 29.74 8.64 -3.75
CA ASP A 215 30.78 9.23 -4.60
C ASP A 215 30.72 8.79 -6.07
N LYS A 216 29.89 7.79 -6.39
CA LYS A 216 29.75 7.20 -7.73
C LYS A 216 28.35 7.30 -8.28
N THR A 217 28.25 7.43 -9.60
CA THR A 217 26.99 7.36 -10.35
C THR A 217 26.46 5.93 -10.37
N TRP A 218 25.16 5.76 -10.14
CA TRP A 218 24.50 4.46 -10.29
C TRP A 218 24.43 4.05 -11.76
N SER A 219 24.62 2.77 -12.04
CA SER A 219 24.77 2.26 -13.41
C SER A 219 24.32 0.81 -13.52
N ALA A 220 24.30 0.28 -14.75
CA ALA A 220 23.98 -1.12 -15.00
C ALA A 220 24.96 -2.10 -14.33
N GLN A 221 26.18 -1.66 -14.03
CA GLN A 221 27.21 -2.48 -13.37
C GLN A 221 27.09 -2.45 -11.84
N THR A 222 26.66 -1.32 -11.28
CA THR A 222 26.53 -1.13 -9.82
C THR A 222 25.13 -1.50 -9.33
N GLY A 223 24.14 -1.44 -10.22
CA GLY A 223 22.72 -1.52 -9.93
C GLY A 223 22.07 -0.13 -9.93
N TYR A 224 20.79 -0.09 -10.25
CA TYR A 224 19.95 1.10 -10.12
C TYR A 224 19.05 0.97 -8.91
N LEU A 225 18.65 2.10 -8.33
CA LEU A 225 17.54 2.16 -7.38
C LEU A 225 16.33 2.79 -8.06
N ASN A 226 15.14 2.42 -7.60
CA ASN A 226 13.88 3.09 -7.93
C ASN A 226 13.05 3.29 -6.66
N LEU A 227 12.17 4.28 -6.69
CA LEU A 227 11.13 4.47 -5.69
C LEU A 227 9.83 3.80 -6.13
N SER A 228 9.06 3.33 -5.16
CA SER A 228 7.64 3.06 -5.32
C SER A 228 6.85 3.55 -4.12
N VAL A 229 5.56 3.75 -4.33
CA VAL A 229 4.62 4.07 -3.26
C VAL A 229 3.48 3.07 -3.31
N MET A 230 3.23 2.41 -2.18
CA MET A 230 2.19 1.41 -2.01
C MET A 230 1.09 1.96 -1.09
N SER A 231 -0.16 1.65 -1.41
CA SER A 231 -1.34 2.13 -0.70
C SER A 231 -2.24 0.96 -0.33
N CYS A 232 -2.37 0.67 0.96
CA CYS A 232 -3.20 -0.39 1.50
C CYS A 232 -4.58 0.14 1.90
N PHE A 233 -5.62 -0.39 1.28
CA PHE A 233 -7.01 -0.02 1.55
C PHE A 233 -7.82 -1.22 2.05
N HIS A 234 -8.95 -0.93 2.70
CA HIS A 234 -9.87 -1.97 3.14
C HIS A 234 -10.45 -2.75 1.96
N ALA A 235 -10.38 -4.08 2.02
CA ALA A 235 -11.03 -4.96 1.04
C ALA A 235 -12.35 -5.47 1.59
N ASN A 236 -13.41 -5.42 0.78
CA ASN A 236 -14.68 -6.07 1.08
C ASN A 236 -15.33 -6.67 -0.17
N LYS A 237 -16.41 -7.43 0.01
CA LYS A 237 -17.11 -8.15 -1.09
C LYS A 237 -17.62 -7.24 -2.20
N SER A 238 -17.74 -5.94 -1.93
CA SER A 238 -18.29 -4.93 -2.80
C SER A 238 -17.21 -4.04 -3.45
N THR A 239 -15.93 -4.30 -3.18
CA THR A 239 -14.81 -3.49 -3.66
C THR A 239 -14.23 -4.00 -4.98
N TYR A 240 -14.12 -3.10 -5.95
CA TYR A 240 -13.44 -3.33 -7.23
C TYR A 240 -12.40 -2.26 -7.50
N ALA A 241 -11.30 -2.65 -8.12
CA ALA A 241 -10.26 -1.76 -8.63
C ALA A 241 -10.40 -1.62 -10.16
N PHE A 242 -10.07 -0.43 -10.68
CA PHE A 242 -10.21 -0.03 -12.07
C PHE A 242 -8.94 0.63 -12.56
N ILE A 243 -8.41 0.19 -13.70
CA ILE A 243 -7.19 0.72 -14.30
C ILE A 243 -7.45 1.10 -15.76
N PRO A 244 -7.68 2.40 -16.04
CA PRO A 244 -7.75 2.91 -17.40
C PRO A 244 -6.42 2.74 -18.13
N TYR A 245 -6.45 2.36 -19.41
CA TYR A 245 -5.24 2.10 -20.19
C TYR A 245 -5.29 2.66 -21.61
N LYS A 246 -4.12 2.82 -22.22
CA LYS A 246 -3.97 3.23 -23.63
C LYS A 246 -4.17 2.03 -24.55
N GLN A 247 -5.14 2.15 -25.46
CA GLN A 247 -5.37 1.18 -26.53
C GLN A 247 -4.21 1.18 -27.54
N GLY A 248 -4.04 0.05 -28.23
CA GLY A 248 -3.01 -0.14 -29.25
C GLY A 248 -2.46 -1.56 -29.25
N ALA A 249 -1.68 -1.89 -30.28
CA ALA A 249 -1.15 -3.23 -30.48
C ALA A 249 -0.15 -3.62 -29.36
N ALA A 250 -0.21 -4.87 -28.89
CA ALA A 250 0.70 -5.38 -27.87
C ALA A 250 2.18 -5.30 -28.29
N LYS A 251 2.46 -5.44 -29.59
CA LYS A 251 3.81 -5.29 -30.14
C LYS A 251 4.42 -3.89 -29.90
N GLU A 252 3.60 -2.86 -29.77
CA GLU A 252 4.06 -1.47 -29.60
C GLU A 252 4.06 -1.05 -28.13
N LEU A 253 2.96 -1.35 -27.44
CA LEU A 253 2.67 -0.88 -26.08
C LEU A 253 2.88 -1.94 -24.99
N GLY A 254 3.24 -3.18 -25.35
CA GLY A 254 3.22 -4.33 -24.45
C GLY A 254 1.80 -4.84 -24.17
N ASP A 255 1.69 -5.93 -23.43
CA ASP A 255 0.40 -6.47 -22.99
C ASP A 255 -0.33 -5.46 -22.09
N ILE A 256 -1.67 -5.59 -22.02
CA ILE A 256 -2.51 -4.67 -21.23
C ILE A 256 -2.15 -4.79 -19.75
N ILE A 257 -2.05 -6.02 -19.25
CA ILE A 257 -1.59 -6.34 -17.90
C ILE A 257 -0.71 -7.59 -17.94
N VAL A 258 0.08 -7.76 -16.88
CA VAL A 258 0.74 -9.03 -16.58
C VAL A 258 0.22 -9.56 -15.24
N ASP A 259 -0.15 -10.84 -15.21
CA ASP A 259 -0.47 -11.55 -13.97
C ASP A 259 0.83 -12.13 -13.39
N THR A 260 1.13 -11.80 -12.14
CA THR A 260 2.40 -12.15 -11.49
C THR A 260 2.34 -13.46 -10.71
N TYR A 261 1.15 -14.01 -10.49
CA TYR A 261 0.95 -15.17 -9.60
C TYR A 261 0.85 -16.51 -10.34
N ASN A 262 0.91 -16.55 -11.68
CA ASN A 262 0.82 -17.74 -12.56
C ASN A 262 -0.43 -18.62 -12.38
N GLU A 263 -1.19 -18.46 -11.29
CA GLU A 263 -2.55 -18.87 -11.08
C GLU A 263 -3.41 -17.67 -11.45
N THR A 264 -3.94 -17.66 -12.68
CA THR A 264 -4.78 -16.54 -13.18
C THR A 264 -5.70 -16.01 -12.07
N VAL A 265 -5.67 -14.70 -11.81
CA VAL A 265 -6.55 -14.00 -10.84
C VAL A 265 -7.97 -14.57 -10.86
N GLY A 266 -8.43 -14.99 -12.05
CA GLY A 266 -9.63 -15.75 -12.31
C GLY A 266 -10.50 -14.94 -13.25
N THR A 267 -11.08 -15.57 -14.27
CA THR A 267 -11.95 -14.87 -15.23
C THR A 267 -13.22 -14.32 -14.56
N ASP A 268 -13.59 -14.84 -13.39
CA ASP A 268 -14.67 -14.37 -12.54
C ASP A 268 -14.30 -13.13 -11.70
N ARG A 269 -13.01 -12.76 -11.67
CA ARG A 269 -12.48 -11.69 -10.81
C ARG A 269 -11.75 -10.60 -11.59
N LEU A 270 -11.36 -10.85 -12.84
CA LEU A 270 -10.65 -9.92 -13.70
C LEU A 270 -11.37 -9.81 -15.04
N SER A 271 -11.73 -8.60 -15.43
CA SER A 271 -12.33 -8.30 -16.73
C SER A 271 -11.55 -7.18 -17.42
N ILE A 272 -11.18 -7.40 -18.68
CA ILE A 272 -10.52 -6.39 -19.54
C ILE A 272 -11.57 -5.83 -20.49
N ALA A 273 -12.06 -4.62 -20.20
CA ALA A 273 -12.91 -3.86 -21.12
C ALA A 273 -12.03 -3.12 -22.15
N PRO A 274 -12.60 -2.54 -23.22
CA PRO A 274 -11.82 -1.81 -24.22
C PRO A 274 -10.97 -0.65 -23.66
N ASP A 275 -11.40 0.01 -22.58
CA ASP A 275 -10.75 1.24 -22.09
C ASP A 275 -10.20 1.15 -20.66
N PHE A 276 -10.60 0.12 -19.91
CA PHE A 276 -10.16 -0.10 -18.54
C PHE A 276 -10.10 -1.59 -18.19
N VAL A 277 -9.28 -1.91 -17.20
CA VAL A 277 -9.23 -3.21 -16.53
C VAL A 277 -9.99 -3.11 -15.23
N ARG A 278 -10.81 -4.10 -14.89
CA ARG A 278 -11.51 -4.19 -13.60
C ARG A 278 -11.12 -5.47 -12.88
N MET A 279 -10.75 -5.35 -11.61
CA MET A 279 -10.37 -6.46 -10.74
C MET A 279 -11.16 -6.44 -9.44
N ARG A 280 -11.72 -7.58 -9.03
CA ARG A 280 -12.36 -7.75 -7.71
C ARG A 280 -11.29 -7.83 -6.62
N VAL A 281 -11.35 -6.93 -5.65
CA VAL A 281 -10.35 -6.76 -4.58
C VAL A 281 -10.97 -6.96 -3.20
N ASP A 282 -11.60 -8.13 -3.01
CA ASP A 282 -12.38 -8.51 -1.81
C ASP A 282 -11.59 -9.30 -0.75
N ALA A 283 -10.27 -9.47 -0.93
CA ALA A 283 -9.40 -10.27 -0.09
C ALA A 283 -9.82 -11.77 0.10
N ASN A 284 -10.53 -12.34 -0.88
CA ASN A 284 -10.95 -13.76 -0.89
C ASN A 284 -10.13 -14.66 -1.81
N LYS A 285 -9.26 -14.10 -2.66
CA LYS A 285 -8.28 -14.86 -3.45
C LYS A 285 -7.03 -14.02 -3.71
N ILE A 286 -5.85 -14.57 -3.48
CA ILE A 286 -4.61 -13.85 -3.78
C ILE A 286 -4.54 -13.53 -5.28
N GLY A 287 -3.98 -12.39 -5.63
CA GLY A 287 -3.70 -12.08 -7.03
C GLY A 287 -3.14 -10.68 -7.19
N GLU A 288 -2.32 -10.49 -8.21
CA GLU A 288 -1.76 -9.20 -8.57
C GLU A 288 -1.77 -9.03 -10.09
N ILE A 289 -2.16 -7.84 -10.53
CA ILE A 289 -1.97 -7.40 -11.90
C ILE A 289 -1.02 -6.22 -11.93
N THR A 290 -0.13 -6.19 -12.91
CA THR A 290 0.78 -5.07 -13.15
C THR A 290 0.54 -4.46 -14.53
N MET A 291 0.86 -3.17 -14.69
CA MET A 291 0.75 -2.49 -15.97
C MET A 291 1.99 -1.65 -16.27
N ASN A 292 2.49 -1.82 -17.47
CA ASN A 292 3.71 -1.19 -17.94
C ASN A 292 3.52 0.33 -18.19
N PRO A 293 4.62 1.13 -18.19
CA PRO A 293 4.57 2.59 -18.38
C PRO A 293 3.99 3.06 -19.72
N LYS A 294 4.00 2.22 -20.76
CA LYS A 294 3.44 2.57 -22.08
C LYS A 294 1.92 2.44 -22.09
N ARG A 295 1.34 1.53 -21.30
CA ARG A 295 -0.12 1.29 -21.21
C ARG A 295 -0.81 2.19 -20.20
N THR A 296 -0.20 2.43 -19.05
CA THR A 296 -0.86 3.17 -17.97
C THR A 296 -1.19 4.61 -18.36
N LYS A 297 -2.34 5.10 -17.88
CA LYS A 297 -2.72 6.52 -17.92
C LYS A 297 -2.29 7.29 -16.66
N GLY A 298 -1.57 6.65 -15.73
CA GLY A 298 -1.09 7.30 -14.51
C GLY A 298 -2.13 7.37 -13.37
N ILE A 299 -3.18 6.56 -13.46
CA ILE A 299 -4.36 6.60 -12.58
C ILE A 299 -4.86 5.19 -12.27
N ILE A 300 -5.27 4.96 -11.02
CA ILE A 300 -5.96 3.78 -10.52
C ILE A 300 -7.19 4.25 -9.75
N GLY A 301 -8.34 3.64 -10.00
CA GLY A 301 -9.55 3.85 -9.21
C GLY A 301 -9.91 2.62 -8.39
N SER A 302 -10.62 2.79 -7.29
CA SER A 302 -11.34 1.72 -6.62
C SER A 302 -12.67 2.22 -6.07
N TYR A 303 -13.68 1.35 -6.02
CA TYR A 303 -15.01 1.71 -5.55
C TYR A 303 -15.51 0.70 -4.53
N ASP A 304 -15.87 1.18 -3.34
CA ASP A 304 -16.57 0.44 -2.30
C ASP A 304 -18.05 0.83 -2.33
N SER A 305 -18.88 -0.01 -2.95
CA SER A 305 -20.31 0.25 -3.10
C SER A 305 -21.12 0.15 -1.80
N GLU A 306 -20.63 -0.55 -0.77
CA GLU A 306 -21.28 -0.59 0.54
C GLU A 306 -21.19 0.74 1.28
N ARG A 307 -20.10 1.50 1.05
CA ARG A 307 -19.84 2.78 1.72
C ARG A 307 -19.99 3.99 0.80
N ASN A 308 -20.24 3.76 -0.49
CA ASN A 308 -20.20 4.78 -1.54
C ASN A 308 -18.89 5.58 -1.52
N ILE A 309 -17.76 4.87 -1.48
CA ILE A 309 -16.43 5.49 -1.47
C ILE A 309 -15.75 5.20 -2.80
N LEU A 310 -15.45 6.26 -3.55
CA LEU A 310 -14.59 6.22 -4.73
C LEU A 310 -13.20 6.70 -4.33
N THR A 311 -12.19 5.85 -4.47
CA THR A 311 -10.79 6.20 -4.25
C THR A 311 -10.09 6.34 -5.59
N ILE A 312 -9.34 7.42 -5.77
CA ILE A 312 -8.52 7.69 -6.94
C ILE A 312 -7.08 7.86 -6.50
N VAL A 313 -6.19 7.05 -7.05
CA VAL A 313 -4.74 7.18 -6.89
C VAL A 313 -4.15 7.64 -8.21
N THR A 314 -3.39 8.73 -8.21
CA THR A 314 -2.64 9.20 -9.38
C THR A 314 -1.17 9.32 -9.05
N PHE A 315 -0.32 9.21 -10.05
CA PHE A 315 1.10 9.51 -9.90
C PHE A 315 1.62 10.26 -11.12
N VAL A 316 2.75 10.95 -10.95
CA VAL A 316 3.39 11.67 -12.06
C VAL A 316 4.15 10.68 -12.93
N LEU A 317 3.53 10.25 -14.03
CA LEU A 317 4.19 9.46 -15.07
C LEU A 317 5.16 10.36 -15.86
N PRO A 318 6.46 10.00 -15.96
CA PRO A 318 7.40 10.76 -16.78
C PRO A 318 6.99 10.77 -18.26
N GLY A 319 6.99 11.95 -18.89
CA GLY A 319 6.51 12.12 -20.27
C GLY A 319 7.41 11.51 -21.36
N ASN A 320 8.69 11.26 -21.06
CA ASN A 320 9.62 10.60 -21.98
C ASN A 320 9.74 9.12 -21.66
N ALA A 321 10.05 8.29 -22.67
CA ALA A 321 10.33 6.87 -22.44
C ALA A 321 11.47 6.70 -21.41
N LYS A 322 11.15 6.05 -20.29
CA LYS A 322 12.09 5.70 -19.23
C LYS A 322 12.07 4.19 -18.99
N LYS A 323 13.12 3.70 -18.37
CA LYS A 323 13.29 2.29 -18.05
C LYS A 323 12.78 2.02 -16.63
N TYR A 324 12.02 0.96 -16.45
CA TYR A 324 11.43 0.57 -15.17
C TYR A 324 12.00 -0.77 -14.74
N MET A 325 12.21 -0.98 -13.45
CA MET A 325 12.64 -2.29 -12.94
C MET A 325 11.44 -3.13 -12.53
N PRO A 326 11.52 -4.47 -12.62
CA PRO A 326 10.51 -5.35 -12.08
C PRO A 326 10.25 -5.05 -10.59
N ALA A 327 8.97 -4.89 -10.25
CA ALA A 327 8.53 -4.63 -8.88
C ALA A 327 8.41 -5.90 -8.04
N ASN A 328 8.32 -7.07 -8.68
CA ASN A 328 8.05 -8.35 -8.06
C ASN A 328 9.28 -9.26 -8.11
N LEU A 329 9.18 -10.44 -7.48
CA LEU A 329 10.22 -11.47 -7.50
C LEU A 329 10.41 -12.14 -8.88
N ARG A 330 9.86 -11.58 -9.96
CA ARG A 330 9.98 -12.12 -11.31
C ARG A 330 11.45 -12.20 -11.70
N ARG A 331 11.88 -13.39 -12.10
CA ARG A 331 13.18 -13.59 -12.74
C ARG A 331 13.02 -13.24 -14.22
N THR A 332 13.60 -12.12 -14.62
CA THR A 332 13.70 -11.69 -16.01
C THR A 332 15.17 -11.51 -16.37
N ASN A 333 15.50 -11.77 -17.64
CA ASN A 333 16.82 -11.50 -18.20
C ASN A 333 16.99 -10.01 -18.56
N ASP A 334 15.89 -9.27 -18.65
CA ASP A 334 15.90 -7.82 -18.86
C ASP A 334 15.58 -7.11 -17.55
N ILE A 335 16.60 -6.50 -16.95
CA ILE A 335 16.48 -5.70 -15.73
C ILE A 335 15.54 -4.49 -15.89
N PHE A 336 15.15 -4.15 -17.13
CA PHE A 336 14.28 -3.03 -17.45
C PHE A 336 12.87 -3.42 -17.90
N ASP A 337 12.50 -4.70 -17.75
CA ASP A 337 11.14 -5.21 -17.97
C ASP A 337 10.26 -4.97 -16.74
N GLY A 338 10.04 -3.69 -16.43
CA GLY A 338 9.34 -3.24 -15.24
C GLY A 338 8.00 -2.56 -15.50
N ASP A 339 7.20 -2.52 -14.44
CA ASP A 339 5.85 -1.96 -14.44
C ASP A 339 5.81 -0.57 -13.79
N ALA A 340 4.79 0.21 -14.16
CA ALA A 340 4.57 1.55 -13.62
C ALA A 340 3.49 1.58 -12.55
N ILE A 341 2.58 0.60 -12.54
CA ILE A 341 1.58 0.40 -11.49
C ILE A 341 1.29 -1.08 -11.23
N SER A 342 0.77 -1.38 -10.04
CA SER A 342 0.16 -2.67 -9.74
C SER A 342 -1.07 -2.56 -8.85
N VAL A 343 -1.91 -3.59 -8.89
CA VAL A 343 -3.04 -3.80 -7.98
C VAL A 343 -2.93 -5.23 -7.43
N PHE A 344 -2.85 -5.35 -6.11
CA PHE A 344 -2.74 -6.61 -5.39
C PHE A 344 -3.98 -6.83 -4.51
N ASN A 345 -4.50 -8.04 -4.50
CA ASN A 345 -5.58 -8.46 -3.62
C ASN A 345 -5.03 -9.46 -2.60
N ASN A 346 -5.09 -9.14 -1.31
CA ASN A 346 -4.59 -10.01 -0.26
C ASN A 346 -5.64 -11.08 0.11
N GLY A 347 -5.64 -12.21 -0.58
CA GLY A 347 -6.51 -13.35 -0.28
C GLY A 347 -5.73 -14.63 0.04
N PRO A 348 -6.41 -15.71 0.44
CA PRO A 348 -5.78 -17.02 0.54
C PRO A 348 -5.23 -17.48 -0.82
N ALA A 349 -4.08 -18.17 -0.80
CA ALA A 349 -3.47 -18.78 -1.98
C ALA A 349 -4.20 -20.05 -2.45
N HIS A 350 -4.83 -20.78 -1.54
CA HIS A 350 -5.58 -22.00 -1.85
C HIS A 350 -6.99 -21.94 -1.26
N GLN A 351 -7.96 -22.57 -1.91
CA GLN A 351 -9.33 -22.63 -1.41
C GLN A 351 -9.40 -23.25 -0.01
N GLY A 352 -10.18 -22.63 0.88
CA GLY A 352 -10.37 -23.09 2.26
C GLY A 352 -9.33 -22.61 3.27
N ALA A 353 -8.24 -21.96 2.83
CA ALA A 353 -7.30 -21.32 3.76
C ALA A 353 -7.92 -20.06 4.37
N PHE A 354 -7.84 -19.92 5.70
CA PHE A 354 -8.33 -18.74 6.40
C PHE A 354 -7.37 -17.57 6.17
N ASN A 355 -7.90 -16.41 5.76
CA ASN A 355 -7.15 -15.16 5.70
C ASN A 355 -7.85 -14.11 6.57
N ALA A 356 -7.21 -13.74 7.68
CA ALA A 356 -7.70 -12.73 8.60
C ALA A 356 -7.49 -11.30 8.08
N LEU A 357 -6.55 -11.08 7.15
CA LEU A 357 -6.13 -9.75 6.74
C LEU A 357 -6.86 -9.34 5.47
N LYS A 358 -7.88 -8.48 5.63
CA LYS A 358 -8.76 -8.05 4.54
C LYS A 358 -8.34 -6.69 3.98
N PHE A 359 -7.38 -6.71 3.07
CA PHE A 359 -6.91 -5.51 2.37
C PHE A 359 -6.62 -5.79 0.89
N PHE A 360 -6.53 -4.71 0.13
CA PHE A 360 -5.91 -4.71 -1.19
C PHE A 360 -4.91 -3.56 -1.27
N GLU A 361 -3.97 -3.66 -2.20
CA GLU A 361 -2.93 -2.66 -2.38
C GLU A 361 -2.95 -2.13 -3.81
N THR A 362 -2.66 -0.85 -3.94
CA THR A 362 -2.26 -0.26 -5.21
C THR A 362 -0.83 0.23 -5.08
N ALA A 363 -0.03 0.07 -6.12
CA ALA A 363 1.33 0.60 -6.13
C ALA A 363 1.59 1.43 -7.38
N SER A 364 2.41 2.47 -7.22
CA SER A 364 3.00 3.22 -8.33
C SER A 364 4.53 3.16 -8.25
N TYR A 365 5.17 3.02 -9.41
CA TYR A 365 6.61 2.86 -9.51
C TYR A 365 7.21 4.05 -10.25
N SER A 366 8.41 4.44 -9.82
CA SER A 366 9.24 5.38 -10.55
C SER A 366 10.22 4.63 -11.45
N PRO A 367 10.78 5.28 -12.49
CA PRO A 367 11.79 4.65 -13.33
C PRO A 367 13.08 4.34 -12.56
N ALA A 368 13.87 3.41 -13.09
CA ALA A 368 15.28 3.30 -12.71
C ALA A 368 16.06 4.48 -13.29
N MET A 369 16.94 5.08 -12.48
CA MET A 369 17.77 6.20 -12.93
C MET A 369 19.24 6.05 -12.55
N ALA A 370 20.11 6.41 -13.52
CA ALA A 370 21.53 6.60 -13.31
C ALA A 370 21.77 7.90 -12.52
N LEU A 371 21.74 7.81 -11.19
CA LEU A 371 21.83 9.00 -10.33
C LEU A 371 23.28 9.34 -10.02
N ALA A 372 23.77 10.47 -10.55
CA ALA A 372 25.11 10.97 -10.22
C ALA A 372 25.17 11.46 -8.75
N PRO A 373 26.38 11.57 -8.15
CA PRO A 373 26.54 12.12 -6.81
C PRO A 373 25.81 13.45 -6.61
N GLN A 374 25.12 13.58 -5.48
CA GLN A 374 24.29 14.73 -5.09
C GLN A 374 23.11 15.04 -6.03
N LYS A 375 22.82 14.20 -7.03
CA LYS A 375 21.60 14.32 -7.82
C LYS A 375 20.45 13.58 -7.14
N SER A 376 19.23 13.99 -7.47
CA SER A 376 18.01 13.42 -6.90
C SER A 376 17.02 12.95 -7.96
N GLN A 377 16.24 11.94 -7.61
CA GLN A 377 15.02 11.54 -8.30
C GLN A 377 13.80 11.91 -7.48
N LEU A 378 12.67 12.14 -8.16
CA LEU A 378 11.37 12.38 -7.54
C LEU A 378 10.36 11.32 -7.98
N HIS A 379 9.48 10.96 -7.05
CA HIS A 379 8.26 10.20 -7.32
C HIS A 379 7.11 10.84 -6.54
N VAL A 380 6.02 11.16 -7.24
CA VAL A 380 4.87 11.87 -6.66
C VAL A 380 3.65 11.00 -6.82
N GLN A 381 2.98 10.70 -5.71
CA GLN A 381 1.68 10.03 -5.67
C GLN A 381 0.66 10.95 -5.00
N ARG A 382 -0.59 10.87 -5.44
CA ARG A 382 -1.73 11.54 -4.83
C ARG A 382 -2.85 10.54 -4.62
N THR A 383 -3.49 10.63 -3.47
CA THR A 383 -4.65 9.82 -3.12
C THR A 383 -5.82 10.76 -2.86
N PHE A 384 -6.96 10.45 -3.46
CA PHE A 384 -8.22 11.17 -3.28
C PHE A 384 -9.29 10.17 -2.89
N HIS A 385 -10.02 10.45 -1.82
CA HIS A 385 -11.21 9.72 -1.45
C HIS A 385 -12.42 10.62 -1.60
N PHE A 386 -13.47 10.11 -2.24
CA PHE A 386 -14.74 10.79 -2.46
C PHE A 386 -15.86 9.96 -1.87
N GLN A 387 -16.77 10.60 -1.16
CA GLN A 387 -18.00 9.97 -0.68
C GLN A 387 -19.19 10.88 -0.98
N GLY A 388 -20.26 10.31 -1.54
CA GLY A 388 -21.42 11.05 -2.00
C GLY A 388 -22.47 10.14 -2.61
N SER A 389 -23.40 10.73 -3.37
CA SER A 389 -24.40 9.96 -4.10
C SER A 389 -23.76 9.14 -5.23
N GLU A 390 -24.35 7.98 -5.56
CA GLU A 390 -23.91 7.19 -6.72
C GLU A 390 -23.90 8.00 -8.02
N TYR A 391 -24.80 8.98 -8.15
CA TYR A 391 -24.84 9.90 -9.29
C TYR A 391 -23.58 10.76 -9.36
N ASP A 392 -23.22 11.44 -8.27
CA ASP A 392 -22.06 12.32 -8.23
C ASP A 392 -20.75 11.54 -8.38
N LEU A 393 -20.64 10.39 -7.70
CA LEU A 393 -19.47 9.50 -7.80
C LEU A 393 -19.36 8.88 -9.19
N GLY A 394 -20.50 8.56 -9.82
CA GLY A 394 -20.58 8.13 -11.21
C GLY A 394 -19.98 9.16 -12.16
N ASN A 395 -20.35 10.43 -12.02
CA ASN A 395 -19.83 11.52 -12.85
C ASN A 395 -18.32 11.72 -12.66
N ILE A 396 -17.83 11.66 -11.41
CA ILE A 396 -16.39 11.73 -11.12
C ILE A 396 -15.66 10.55 -11.78
N SER A 397 -16.17 9.33 -11.60
CA SER A 397 -15.58 8.12 -12.17
C SER A 397 -15.57 8.13 -13.70
N GLU A 398 -16.66 8.58 -14.33
CA GLU A 398 -16.73 8.67 -15.79
C GLU A 398 -15.74 9.69 -16.33
N SER A 399 -15.62 10.85 -15.69
CA SER A 399 -14.67 11.88 -16.11
C SER A 399 -13.21 11.46 -15.93
N LEU A 400 -12.87 10.75 -14.85
CA LEU A 400 -11.47 10.44 -14.51
C LEU A 400 -11.01 9.08 -15.04
N LEU A 401 -11.91 8.08 -15.00
CA LEU A 401 -11.60 6.69 -15.33
C LEU A 401 -12.23 6.23 -16.64
N GLY A 402 -13.24 6.94 -17.16
CA GLY A 402 -14.06 6.45 -18.26
C GLY A 402 -14.97 5.27 -17.85
N VAL A 403 -15.29 5.18 -16.55
CA VAL A 403 -16.09 4.08 -15.98
C VAL A 403 -17.40 4.65 -15.45
N THR A 404 -18.52 4.21 -16.01
CA THR A 404 -19.86 4.62 -15.58
C THR A 404 -20.22 4.01 -14.22
N ILE A 405 -21.19 4.61 -13.51
CA ILE A 405 -21.68 4.06 -12.25
C ILE A 405 -22.18 2.62 -12.37
N LYS A 406 -22.79 2.25 -13.51
CA LYS A 406 -23.25 0.87 -13.76
C LYS A 406 -22.08 -0.12 -13.80
N GLN A 407 -20.94 0.29 -14.34
CA GLN A 407 -19.74 -0.53 -14.43
C GLN A 407 -18.95 -0.59 -13.12
N LEU A 408 -19.11 0.42 -12.24
CA LEU A 408 -18.53 0.44 -10.91
C LEU A 408 -19.17 -0.59 -9.96
N ARG A 409 -20.46 -0.87 -10.14
CA ARG A 409 -21.19 -1.77 -9.26
C ARG A 409 -20.68 -3.22 -9.37
N PRO A 410 -20.75 -4.00 -8.27
CA PRO A 410 -20.59 -5.44 -8.33
C PRO A 410 -21.59 -6.06 -9.33
N GLU A 411 -21.14 -7.11 -10.02
CA GLU A 411 -22.02 -7.94 -10.88
C GLU A 411 -23.02 -8.77 -10.08
#